data_AF-A0A8S9NPG2-F1
#
_entry.id   AF-A0A8S9NPG2-F1
#
_cell.length_a   1.000
_cell.length_b   1.000
_cell.length_c   1.000
_cell.angle_alpha   90.00
_cell.angle_beta   90.00
_cell.angle_gamma   90.00
#
_symmetry.space_group_name_H-M   'P 1'
#
loop_
_entity.id
_entity.type
_entity.pdbx_description
1 polymer ?
#
loop_
_entity_poly.entity_id
_entity_poly.type
_entity_poly.pdbx_seq_one_letter_code
_entity_poly.pdbx_strand_id
1 'polypeptide(L)'
;MMTQFPILDLPSVVQALVVERVANNSFADLYRLRSTCKSMRALADDGGVYASFNLYNYPWYLGTQHLLLRRCYEEGNPSTLYVKGVEYFYGLDRLDEGLCLLKRVVDAGYERALYTYAMTRQIFWEDEEYFSRFTRESVGRMGMVVRNEDPIWFNNENDQYITKRHLFMSTVVPLCYSCQCSPCLDRDWVLWYIEHNKAGDMCQVLPNLPDEIICKIIALLREETFYYLGDFLRAGKRGYALVHEPSVLKMCDITLMVHYVTSQICKCSQFREFFLKCVNAGNTNTICYDGLHAAIGI
;
A
#
# COMPACT_ATOMS: atom_id res chain seq x y z
N MET A 1 -5.55 -40.24 -22.56
CA MET A 1 -5.28 -40.23 -21.11
C MET A 1 -4.07 -39.33 -20.90
N MET A 2 -4.19 -38.22 -20.16
CA MET A 2 -3.00 -37.46 -19.76
C MET A 2 -2.26 -38.30 -18.72
N THR A 3 -1.01 -38.67 -19.01
CA THR A 3 -0.12 -39.29 -18.04
C THR A 3 0.13 -38.30 -16.92
N GLN A 4 -0.41 -38.59 -15.72
CA GLN A 4 -0.02 -37.87 -14.51
C GLN A 4 1.42 -38.25 -14.18
N PHE A 5 2.30 -37.26 -14.04
CA PHE A 5 3.66 -37.43 -13.56
C PHE A 5 3.69 -37.05 -12.08
N PRO A 6 3.82 -38.02 -11.15
CA PRO A 6 3.96 -37.75 -9.74
C PRO A 6 5.17 -36.84 -9.46
N ILE A 7 4.99 -35.86 -8.57
CA ILE A 7 6.09 -34.97 -8.15
C ILE A 7 7.29 -35.78 -7.62
N LEU A 8 7.03 -36.92 -6.98
CA LEU A 8 8.06 -37.79 -6.38
C LEU A 8 8.96 -38.48 -7.40
N ASP A 9 8.52 -38.54 -8.66
CA ASP A 9 9.29 -39.14 -9.74
C ASP A 9 10.25 -38.13 -10.40
N LEU A 10 10.16 -36.84 -10.01
CA LEU A 10 11.08 -35.80 -10.47
C LEU A 10 12.42 -35.88 -9.72
N PRO A 11 13.52 -35.32 -10.27
CA PRO A 11 14.76 -35.16 -9.52
C PRO A 11 14.55 -34.37 -8.22
N SER A 12 15.23 -34.73 -7.14
CA SER A 12 15.05 -34.13 -5.80
C SER A 12 15.14 -32.60 -5.80
N VAL A 13 16.07 -32.04 -6.58
CA VAL A 13 16.23 -30.59 -6.75
C VAL A 13 14.96 -29.95 -7.35
N VAL A 14 14.34 -30.61 -8.33
CA VAL A 14 13.10 -30.13 -8.94
C VAL A 14 11.93 -30.26 -7.97
N GLN A 15 11.89 -31.33 -7.16
CA GLN A 15 10.88 -31.47 -6.11
C GLN A 15 10.96 -30.30 -5.11
N ALA A 16 12.16 -29.99 -4.62
CA ALA A 16 12.38 -28.87 -3.70
C ALA A 16 11.93 -27.54 -4.32
N LEU A 17 12.39 -27.21 -5.54
CA LEU A 17 12.04 -25.97 -6.24
C LEU A 17 10.52 -25.82 -6.45
N VAL A 18 9.81 -26.92 -6.75
CA VAL A 18 8.36 -26.88 -6.89
C VAL A 18 7.69 -26.56 -5.55
N VAL A 19 8.13 -27.18 -4.45
CA VAL A 19 7.55 -26.94 -3.12
C VAL A 19 7.90 -25.54 -2.60
N GLU A 20 9.11 -25.05 -2.83
CA GLU A 20 9.51 -23.66 -2.58
C GLU A 20 8.61 -22.68 -3.34
N ARG A 21 8.32 -22.96 -4.61
CA ARG A 21 7.41 -22.14 -5.40
C ARG A 21 5.99 -22.19 -4.84
N VAL A 22 5.49 -23.35 -4.41
CA VAL A 22 4.19 -23.46 -3.73
C VAL A 22 4.17 -22.58 -2.47
N ALA A 23 5.21 -22.66 -1.65
CA ALA A 23 5.34 -21.85 -0.43
C ALA A 23 5.37 -20.33 -0.70
N ASN A 24 5.96 -19.92 -1.82
CA ASN A 24 5.98 -18.52 -2.23
C ASN A 24 4.62 -18.00 -2.73
N ASN A 25 3.73 -18.87 -3.23
CA ASN A 25 2.46 -18.47 -3.86
C ASN A 25 1.20 -18.76 -3.02
N SER A 26 1.17 -19.84 -2.24
CA SER A 26 -0.07 -20.30 -1.59
C SER A 26 0.22 -21.07 -0.30
N PHE A 27 -0.11 -20.44 0.83
CA PHE A 27 -0.06 -21.11 2.13
C PHE A 27 -1.00 -22.33 2.19
N ALA A 28 -2.21 -22.20 1.63
CA ALA A 28 -3.20 -23.26 1.63
C ALA A 28 -2.69 -24.50 0.86
N ASP A 29 -2.07 -24.30 -0.30
CA ASP A 29 -1.55 -25.41 -1.10
C ASP A 29 -0.29 -26.01 -0.50
N LEU A 30 0.57 -25.20 0.14
CA LEU A 30 1.70 -25.74 0.90
C LEU A 30 1.21 -26.64 2.05
N TYR A 31 0.19 -26.19 2.79
CA TYR A 31 -0.37 -26.96 3.91
C TYR A 31 -1.06 -28.24 3.43
N ARG A 32 -1.80 -28.18 2.31
CA ARG A 32 -2.40 -29.36 1.67
C ARG A 32 -1.31 -30.33 1.19
N LEU A 33 -0.27 -29.84 0.52
CA LEU A 33 0.85 -30.65 0.05
C LEU A 33 1.51 -31.37 1.23
N ARG A 34 1.79 -30.64 2.33
CA ARG A 34 2.38 -31.16 3.56
C ARG A 34 1.53 -32.26 4.23
N SER A 35 0.21 -32.26 4.04
CA SER A 35 -0.69 -33.25 4.64
C SER A 35 -0.88 -34.53 3.81
N THR A 36 -0.40 -34.57 2.56
CA THR A 36 -0.60 -35.72 1.65
C THR A 36 0.15 -36.98 2.09
N CYS A 37 1.47 -36.93 2.28
CA CYS A 37 2.29 -38.09 2.63
C CYS A 37 3.59 -37.70 3.35
N LYS A 38 4.33 -38.69 3.88
CA LYS A 38 5.58 -38.47 4.62
C LYS A 38 6.65 -37.76 3.79
N SER A 39 6.81 -38.14 2.52
CA SER A 39 7.80 -37.54 1.62
C SER A 39 7.45 -36.09 1.29
N MET A 40 6.17 -35.78 1.03
CA MET A 40 5.72 -34.41 0.81
C MET A 40 5.85 -33.55 2.07
N ARG A 41 5.61 -34.13 3.25
CA ARG A 41 5.86 -33.43 4.52
C ARG A 41 7.33 -33.08 4.68
N ALA A 42 8.24 -34.03 4.38
CA ALA A 42 9.67 -33.78 4.46
C ALA A 42 10.12 -32.67 3.51
N LEU A 43 9.60 -32.65 2.27
CA LEU A 43 9.87 -31.56 1.32
C LEU A 43 9.30 -30.22 1.81
N ALA A 44 8.08 -30.20 2.36
CA ALA A 44 7.45 -28.99 2.86
C ALA A 44 8.07 -28.43 4.16
N ASP A 45 8.82 -29.26 4.89
CA ASP A 45 9.54 -28.89 6.10
C ASP A 45 11.04 -28.62 5.82
N ASP A 46 11.46 -28.56 4.54
CA ASP A 46 12.84 -28.24 4.13
C ASP A 46 13.21 -26.76 4.37
N GLY A 47 14.50 -26.50 4.60
CA GLY A 47 15.03 -25.14 4.83
C GLY A 47 14.73 -24.17 3.68
N GLY A 48 14.85 -24.63 2.43
CA GLY A 48 14.58 -23.83 1.23
C GLY A 48 13.13 -23.34 1.17
N VAL A 49 12.20 -24.14 1.71
CA VAL A 49 10.77 -23.77 1.80
C VAL A 49 10.57 -22.60 2.73
N TYR A 50 11.19 -22.61 3.91
CA TYR A 50 11.12 -21.49 4.84
C TYR A 50 11.86 -20.26 4.31
N ALA A 51 13.00 -20.43 3.62
CA ALA A 51 13.70 -19.35 2.95
C ALA A 51 12.86 -18.69 1.83
N SER A 52 12.02 -19.46 1.14
CA SER A 52 11.18 -19.00 0.02
C SER A 52 9.76 -18.59 0.41
N PHE A 53 9.34 -18.88 1.65
CA PHE A 53 7.98 -18.67 2.13
C PHE A 53 7.57 -17.19 2.01
N ASN A 54 6.41 -16.93 1.41
CA ASN A 54 5.89 -15.57 1.32
C ASN A 54 4.97 -15.29 2.51
N LEU A 55 5.46 -14.49 3.46
CA LEU A 55 4.75 -14.20 4.70
C LEU A 55 3.42 -13.44 4.49
N TYR A 56 3.23 -12.78 3.35
CA TYR A 56 1.97 -12.11 3.01
C TYR A 56 0.84 -13.09 2.66
N ASN A 57 1.19 -14.32 2.27
CA ASN A 57 0.20 -15.37 2.04
C ASN A 57 -0.22 -16.07 3.34
N TYR A 58 0.40 -15.74 4.47
CA TYR A 58 0.05 -16.33 5.76
C TYR A 58 -1.29 -15.78 6.27
N PRO A 59 -2.22 -16.65 6.71
CA PRO A 59 -3.50 -16.22 7.28
C PRO A 59 -3.29 -15.68 8.72
N TRP A 60 -2.95 -14.40 8.83
CA TRP A 60 -2.64 -13.72 10.09
C TRP A 60 -3.75 -13.78 11.15
N TYR A 61 -5.00 -13.98 10.74
CA TYR A 61 -6.16 -14.13 11.63
C TYR A 61 -6.16 -15.44 12.44
N LEU A 62 -5.31 -16.43 12.11
CA LEU A 62 -5.29 -17.72 12.79
C LEU A 62 -4.64 -17.71 14.19
N GLY A 63 -4.20 -16.54 14.69
CA GLY A 63 -3.45 -16.44 15.94
C GLY A 63 -2.03 -17.01 15.81
N THR A 64 -1.06 -16.36 16.44
CA THR A 64 0.40 -16.53 16.26
C THR A 64 0.91 -17.98 16.25
N GLN A 65 1.89 -18.28 15.38
CA GLN A 65 2.76 -19.45 15.53
C GLN A 65 4.24 -19.02 15.41
N HIS A 66 4.80 -18.57 16.54
CA HIS A 66 6.20 -18.13 16.67
C HIS A 66 7.21 -19.11 16.04
N LEU A 67 6.91 -20.40 15.97
CA LEU A 67 7.77 -21.42 15.38
C LEU A 67 7.95 -21.27 13.86
N LEU A 68 6.90 -20.96 13.10
CA LEU A 68 7.01 -20.75 11.65
C LEU A 68 7.85 -19.51 11.37
N LEU A 69 7.50 -18.38 12.02
CA LEU A 69 8.23 -17.12 11.90
C LEU A 69 9.69 -17.26 12.32
N ARG A 70 9.95 -18.01 13.40
CA ARG A 70 11.30 -18.30 13.89
C ARG A 70 12.10 -19.10 12.86
N ARG A 71 11.53 -20.15 12.27
CA ARG A 71 12.20 -20.93 11.23
C ARG A 71 12.48 -20.08 9.99
N CYS A 72 11.48 -19.33 9.51
CA CYS A 72 11.69 -18.41 8.39
C CYS A 72 12.79 -17.37 8.70
N TYR A 73 12.85 -16.87 9.94
CA TYR A 73 13.90 -15.94 10.37
C TYR A 73 15.29 -16.61 10.41
N GLU A 74 15.39 -17.83 10.97
CA GLU A 74 16.62 -18.62 11.05
C GLU A 74 17.18 -18.95 9.64
N GLU A 75 16.30 -19.23 8.68
CA GLU A 75 16.65 -19.45 7.26
C GLU A 75 16.88 -18.16 6.47
N GLY A 76 16.80 -16.99 7.11
CA GLY A 76 17.07 -15.70 6.47
C GLY A 76 16.01 -15.27 5.44
N ASN A 77 14.77 -15.73 5.59
CA ASN A 77 13.66 -15.42 4.71
C ASN A 77 13.50 -13.89 4.52
N PRO A 78 13.55 -13.37 3.28
CA PRO A 78 13.50 -11.93 3.02
C PRO A 78 12.22 -11.25 3.55
N SER A 79 11.05 -11.88 3.38
CA SER A 79 9.78 -11.31 3.83
C SER A 79 9.68 -11.25 5.36
N THR A 80 10.26 -12.23 6.06
CA THR A 80 10.30 -12.28 7.53
C THR A 80 11.29 -11.27 8.10
N LEU A 81 12.50 -11.19 7.53
CA LEU A 81 13.49 -10.18 7.92
C LEU A 81 12.97 -8.77 7.69
N TYR A 82 12.26 -8.54 6.58
CA TYR A 82 11.62 -7.28 6.30
C TYR A 82 10.57 -6.93 7.37
N VAL A 83 9.62 -7.82 7.65
CA VAL A 83 8.58 -7.58 8.68
C VAL A 83 9.21 -7.32 10.05
N LYS A 84 10.24 -8.07 10.44
CA LYS A 84 10.99 -7.83 11.67
C LYS A 84 11.71 -6.49 11.69
N GLY A 85 12.34 -6.09 10.59
CA GLY A 85 13.01 -4.80 10.45
C GLY A 85 12.03 -3.63 10.64
N VAL A 86 10.84 -3.73 10.04
CA VAL A 86 9.80 -2.70 10.18
C VAL A 86 9.20 -2.71 11.59
N GLU A 87 8.92 -3.88 12.20
CA GLU A 87 8.47 -3.98 13.60
C GLU A 87 9.49 -3.35 14.56
N TYR A 88 10.78 -3.65 14.38
CA TYR A 88 11.84 -3.13 15.24
C TYR A 88 11.96 -1.61 15.10
N PHE A 89 11.98 -1.10 13.87
CA PHE A 89 12.16 0.32 13.63
C PHE A 89 10.93 1.13 14.08
N TYR A 90 9.73 0.73 13.66
CA TYR A 90 8.53 1.56 13.81
C TYR A 90 7.62 1.14 14.97
N GLY A 91 7.65 -0.13 15.38
CA GLY A 91 6.81 -0.63 16.47
C GLY A 91 7.52 -0.63 17.83
N LEU A 92 8.84 -0.87 17.85
CA LEU A 92 9.61 -1.07 19.09
C LEU A 92 10.68 0.00 19.35
N ASP A 93 10.80 1.01 18.50
CA ASP A 93 11.79 2.10 18.61
C ASP A 93 13.26 1.62 18.65
N ARG A 94 13.53 0.44 18.07
CA ARG A 94 14.87 -0.14 17.93
C ARG A 94 15.47 0.27 16.58
N LEU A 95 15.74 1.57 16.44
CA LEU A 95 16.06 2.20 15.15
C LEU A 95 17.24 1.54 14.43
N ASP A 96 18.39 1.38 15.10
CA ASP A 96 19.59 0.82 14.46
C ASP A 96 19.41 -0.64 14.03
N GLU A 97 18.75 -1.44 14.88
CA GLU A 97 18.50 -2.85 14.59
C GLU A 97 17.51 -3.05 13.47
N GLY A 98 16.40 -2.28 13.49
CA GLY A 98 15.40 -2.30 12.43
C GLY A 98 15.99 -1.86 11.10
N LEU A 99 16.79 -0.79 11.09
CA LEU A 99 17.44 -0.28 9.89
C LEU A 99 18.50 -1.25 9.35
N CYS A 100 19.27 -1.90 10.22
CA CYS A 100 20.25 -2.93 9.84
C CYS A 100 19.56 -4.14 9.18
N LEU A 101 18.45 -4.61 9.76
CA LEU A 101 17.64 -5.67 9.16
C LEU A 101 17.13 -5.26 7.78
N LEU A 102 16.51 -4.08 7.66
CA LEU A 102 16.03 -3.56 6.39
C LEU A 102 17.15 -3.51 5.34
N LYS A 103 18.30 -2.93 5.68
CA LYS A 103 19.46 -2.85 4.79
C LYS A 103 19.90 -4.23 4.30
N ARG A 104 19.99 -5.22 5.20
CA ARG A 104 20.36 -6.59 4.83
C ARG A 104 19.40 -7.17 3.79
N VAL A 105 18.10 -6.89 3.90
CA VAL A 105 17.13 -7.36 2.91
C VAL A 105 17.21 -6.58 1.59
N VAL A 106 17.54 -5.27 1.64
CA VAL A 106 17.83 -4.45 0.44
C VAL A 106 19.01 -5.03 -0.33
N ASP A 107 20.11 -5.31 0.37
CA ASP A 107 21.34 -5.83 -0.23
C ASP A 107 21.12 -7.23 -0.83
N ALA A 108 20.11 -7.97 -0.37
CA ALA A 108 19.65 -9.25 -0.93
C ALA A 108 18.68 -9.09 -2.13
N GLY A 109 18.38 -7.87 -2.57
CA GLY A 109 17.53 -7.59 -3.73
C GLY A 109 16.03 -7.64 -3.47
N TYR A 110 15.60 -7.63 -2.20
CA TYR A 110 14.17 -7.63 -1.89
C TYR A 110 13.56 -6.24 -2.11
N GLU A 111 12.86 -6.10 -3.23
CA GLU A 111 12.35 -4.82 -3.74
C GLU A 111 11.51 -4.07 -2.69
N ARG A 112 10.66 -4.80 -1.94
CA ARG A 112 9.82 -4.23 -0.88
C ARG A 112 10.63 -3.58 0.25
N ALA A 113 11.77 -4.18 0.63
CA ALA A 113 12.66 -3.59 1.63
C ALA A 113 13.41 -2.37 1.09
N LEU A 114 13.83 -2.37 -0.18
CA LEU A 114 14.52 -1.23 -0.80
C LEU A 114 13.69 0.05 -0.65
N TYR A 115 12.39 -0.06 -0.91
CA TYR A 115 11.46 1.05 -0.80
C TYR A 115 11.34 1.57 0.63
N THR A 116 11.01 0.70 1.58
CA THR A 116 10.90 1.10 2.98
C THR A 116 12.21 1.68 3.50
N TYR A 117 13.35 1.06 3.17
CA TYR A 117 14.66 1.54 3.59
C TYR A 117 14.98 2.93 3.03
N ALA A 118 14.85 3.15 1.72
CA ALA A 118 15.10 4.44 1.11
C ALA A 118 14.19 5.55 1.68
N MET A 119 12.90 5.22 1.90
CA MET A 119 11.95 6.14 2.54
C MET A 119 12.38 6.47 3.96
N THR A 120 12.76 5.47 4.75
CA THR A 120 13.24 5.67 6.12
C THR A 120 14.47 6.57 6.12
N ARG A 121 15.42 6.32 5.23
CA ARG A 121 16.64 7.12 5.07
C ARG A 121 16.34 8.57 4.74
N GLN A 122 15.48 8.82 3.75
CA GLN A 122 15.09 10.16 3.34
C GLN A 122 14.36 10.93 4.46
N ILE A 123 13.43 10.27 5.15
CA ILE A 123 12.57 10.95 6.11
C ILE A 123 13.30 11.32 7.41
N PHE A 124 14.21 10.47 7.86
CA PHE A 124 14.88 10.63 9.15
C PHE A 124 16.25 11.31 9.03
N TRP A 125 16.89 11.26 7.84
CA TRP A 125 18.23 11.79 7.64
C TRP A 125 18.42 12.61 6.36
N GLU A 126 17.36 12.87 5.59
CA GLU A 126 17.46 13.60 4.29
C GLU A 126 18.48 12.96 3.32
N ASP A 127 18.66 11.64 3.45
CA ASP A 127 19.59 10.87 2.63
C ASP A 127 18.89 10.35 1.36
N GLU A 128 19.20 11.01 0.25
CA GLU A 128 18.63 10.74 -1.07
C GLU A 128 19.36 9.64 -1.87
N GLU A 129 20.41 9.00 -1.34
CA GLU A 129 21.26 8.07 -2.12
C GLU A 129 20.46 6.94 -2.79
N TYR A 130 19.53 6.33 -2.05
CA TYR A 130 18.64 5.29 -2.56
C TYR A 130 17.40 5.87 -3.21
N PHE A 131 16.91 6.98 -2.65
CA PHE A 131 15.67 7.60 -3.08
C PHE A 131 15.77 8.19 -4.50
N SER A 132 16.90 8.81 -4.85
CA SER A 132 17.21 9.35 -6.18
C SER A 132 17.21 8.30 -7.30
N ARG A 133 17.28 7.00 -6.96
CA ARG A 133 17.21 5.88 -7.91
C ARG A 133 15.78 5.52 -8.30
N PHE A 134 14.77 6.09 -7.64
CA PHE A 134 13.37 5.76 -7.90
C PHE A 134 12.87 6.46 -9.16
N THR A 135 12.36 5.66 -10.08
CA THR A 135 11.65 6.14 -11.26
C THR A 135 10.14 6.14 -11.00
N ARG A 136 9.36 6.76 -11.89
CA ARG A 136 7.89 6.67 -11.87
C ARG A 136 7.40 5.22 -11.84
N GLU A 137 8.05 4.32 -12.57
CA GLU A 137 7.74 2.90 -12.59
C GLU A 137 8.02 2.24 -11.24
N SER A 138 9.17 2.57 -10.62
CA SER A 138 9.48 2.15 -9.25
C SER A 138 8.40 2.60 -8.28
N VAL A 139 7.92 3.84 -8.37
CA VAL A 139 6.82 4.34 -7.50
C VAL A 139 5.47 3.67 -7.79
N GLY A 140 5.21 3.27 -9.03
CA GLY A 140 4.05 2.45 -9.39
C GLY A 140 4.06 1.10 -8.66
N ARG A 141 5.21 0.41 -8.69
CA ARG A 141 5.46 -0.84 -7.95
C ARG A 141 5.44 -0.63 -6.43
N MET A 142 6.07 0.44 -5.93
CA MET A 142 6.07 0.85 -4.51
C MET A 142 4.68 1.01 -3.96
N GLY A 143 3.84 1.68 -4.73
CA GLY A 143 2.47 1.92 -4.34
C GLY A 143 1.79 0.60 -4.00
N MET A 144 1.95 -0.46 -4.80
CA MET A 144 1.31 -1.75 -4.49
C MET A 144 1.84 -2.37 -3.20
N VAL A 145 3.09 -2.11 -2.87
CA VAL A 145 3.80 -2.64 -1.69
C VAL A 145 3.43 -1.88 -0.41
N VAL A 146 3.34 -0.55 -0.47
CA VAL A 146 2.94 0.33 0.64
C VAL A 146 1.42 0.36 0.83
N ARG A 147 0.65 0.15 -0.25
CA ARG A 147 -0.83 0.02 -0.25
C ARG A 147 -1.32 -1.37 0.16
N ASN A 148 -0.45 -2.37 0.26
CA ASN A 148 -0.84 -3.65 0.88
C ASN A 148 -0.98 -3.38 2.38
N GLU A 149 -2.19 -2.95 2.74
CA GLU A 149 -2.78 -2.93 4.07
C GLU A 149 -2.90 -4.37 4.62
N ASP A 150 -1.81 -5.13 4.59
CA ASP A 150 -1.79 -6.45 5.19
C ASP A 150 -1.87 -6.30 6.72
N PRO A 151 -2.69 -7.12 7.41
CA PRO A 151 -2.87 -7.13 8.87
C PRO A 151 -1.58 -7.16 9.71
N ILE A 152 -0.45 -7.46 9.08
CA ILE A 152 0.91 -7.40 9.63
C ILE A 152 1.19 -6.05 10.29
N TRP A 153 0.64 -4.97 9.74
CA TRP A 153 0.90 -3.61 10.18
C TRP A 153 -0.05 -3.12 11.29
N PHE A 154 -1.25 -3.69 11.40
CA PHE A 154 -2.40 -3.03 12.05
C PHE A 154 -2.40 -3.03 13.59
N ASN A 155 -1.49 -3.75 14.25
CA ASN A 155 -1.63 -3.93 15.70
C ASN A 155 -0.75 -3.01 16.55
N ASN A 156 0.20 -2.25 15.99
CA ASN A 156 1.06 -1.32 16.74
C ASN A 156 1.79 -0.32 15.81
N GLU A 157 1.09 0.34 14.86
CA GLU A 157 1.72 1.46 14.14
C GLU A 157 1.91 2.64 15.11
N ASN A 158 3.15 3.04 15.36
CA ASN A 158 3.45 4.28 16.09
C ASN A 158 2.99 5.49 15.26
N ASP A 159 2.31 6.46 15.87
CA ASP A 159 1.87 7.73 15.25
C ASP A 159 2.98 8.41 14.45
N GLN A 160 4.23 8.27 14.88
CA GLN A 160 5.40 8.77 14.17
C GLN A 160 5.58 8.11 12.80
N TYR A 161 5.43 6.79 12.68
CA TYR A 161 5.49 6.07 11.40
C TYR A 161 4.38 6.52 10.46
N ILE A 162 3.14 6.57 10.97
CA ILE A 162 1.96 7.00 10.21
C ILE A 162 2.20 8.41 9.68
N THR A 163 2.59 9.34 10.55
CA THR A 163 2.85 10.75 10.19
C THR A 163 3.94 10.86 9.13
N LYS A 164 5.03 10.10 9.28
CA LYS A 164 6.16 10.11 8.34
C LYS A 164 5.84 9.46 7.00
N ARG A 165 5.10 8.33 6.99
CA ARG A 165 4.55 7.69 5.79
C ARG A 165 3.66 8.67 5.03
N HIS A 166 2.75 9.37 5.72
CA HIS A 166 1.89 10.38 5.11
C HIS A 166 2.69 11.56 4.57
N LEU A 167 3.70 12.05 5.30
CA LEU A 167 4.57 13.13 4.83
C LEU A 167 5.23 12.73 3.50
N PHE A 168 5.84 11.55 3.43
CA PHE A 168 6.43 11.03 2.20
C PHE A 168 5.41 10.91 1.06
N MET A 169 4.25 10.30 1.33
CA MET A 169 3.20 10.18 0.32
C MET A 169 2.72 11.56 -0.16
N SER A 170 2.82 12.60 0.67
CA SER A 170 2.45 13.97 0.32
C SER A 170 3.51 14.80 -0.38
N THR A 171 4.79 14.54 -0.13
CA THR A 171 5.89 15.38 -0.63
C THR A 171 6.61 14.73 -1.81
N VAL A 172 6.69 13.41 -1.81
CA VAL A 172 7.59 12.67 -2.69
C VAL A 172 6.84 11.97 -3.81
N VAL A 173 5.76 11.26 -3.48
CA VAL A 173 4.94 10.56 -4.49
C VAL A 173 4.49 11.50 -5.62
N PRO A 174 4.04 12.75 -5.36
CA PRO A 174 3.67 13.67 -6.42
C PRO A 174 4.81 14.03 -7.39
N LEU A 175 6.06 14.06 -6.92
CA LEU A 175 7.23 14.38 -7.76
C LEU A 175 7.42 13.31 -8.84
N CYS A 176 7.20 12.04 -8.51
CA CYS A 176 7.35 10.91 -9.43
C CYS A 176 6.20 10.79 -10.44
N TYR A 177 5.05 11.43 -10.17
CA TYR A 177 3.89 11.48 -11.05
C TYR A 177 3.67 12.85 -11.71
N SER A 178 4.64 13.76 -11.57
CA SER A 178 4.57 15.08 -12.19
C SER A 178 4.74 14.99 -13.73
N CYS A 179 3.66 15.26 -14.46
CA CYS A 179 3.65 15.58 -15.89
C CYS A 179 3.62 17.10 -16.01
N GLN A 180 4.20 17.72 -17.05
CA GLN A 180 3.95 19.17 -17.32
C GLN A 180 2.44 19.51 -17.44
N CYS A 181 1.67 18.46 -17.73
CA CYS A 181 0.24 18.33 -17.99
C CYS A 181 -0.60 18.18 -16.70
N SER A 182 0.02 17.78 -15.59
CA SER A 182 -0.60 17.57 -14.29
C SER A 182 0.00 18.56 -13.29
N PRO A 183 -0.78 19.17 -12.37
CA PRO A 183 -0.16 19.97 -11.33
C PRO A 183 0.62 19.02 -10.41
N CYS A 184 1.67 19.52 -9.77
CA CYS A 184 2.11 18.89 -8.52
C CYS A 184 0.87 18.89 -7.62
N LEU A 185 0.40 17.69 -7.25
CA LEU A 185 -0.70 17.56 -6.30
C LEU A 185 -0.16 18.02 -4.96
N ASP A 186 -0.30 19.31 -4.66
CA ASP A 186 0.01 19.84 -3.34
C ASP A 186 -0.98 19.18 -2.36
N ARG A 187 -0.53 18.13 -1.68
CA ARG A 187 -1.17 17.49 -0.51
C ARG A 187 -2.48 16.72 -0.75
N ASP A 188 -3.10 16.76 -1.94
CA ASP A 188 -4.32 16.00 -2.29
C ASP A 188 -4.07 14.61 -2.96
N TRP A 189 -2.88 14.04 -2.80
CA TRP A 189 -2.45 12.73 -3.37
C TRP A 189 -3.32 11.53 -2.95
N VAL A 190 -4.22 11.74 -2.01
CA VAL A 190 -4.99 10.71 -1.32
C VAL A 190 -6.20 10.27 -2.14
N LEU A 191 -6.70 11.17 -2.98
CA LEU A 191 -7.69 10.85 -4.00
C LEU A 191 -7.11 9.93 -5.10
N TRP A 192 -5.80 9.68 -5.08
CA TRP A 192 -5.17 8.67 -5.92
C TRP A 192 -5.44 7.24 -5.41
N TYR A 193 -5.81 7.04 -4.14
CA TYR A 193 -6.12 5.72 -3.54
C TYR A 193 -7.34 5.01 -4.16
N ILE A 194 -8.06 5.74 -4.99
CA ILE A 194 -9.34 5.41 -5.57
C ILE A 194 -9.16 4.50 -6.79
N GLU A 195 -9.37 3.19 -6.60
CA GLU A 195 -9.36 2.09 -7.58
C GLU A 195 -8.25 2.08 -8.65
N HIS A 196 -7.22 1.26 -8.41
CA HIS A 196 -6.06 1.11 -9.29
C HIS A 196 -6.09 -0.07 -10.27
N ASN A 197 -7.19 -0.81 -10.38
CA ASN A 197 -7.27 -1.92 -11.35
C ASN A 197 -7.38 -1.44 -12.81
N LYS A 198 -7.40 -0.13 -13.07
CA LYS A 198 -7.57 0.45 -14.42
C LYS A 198 -6.60 1.59 -14.76
N ALA A 199 -5.51 1.77 -14.01
CA ALA A 199 -4.54 2.84 -14.27
C ALA A 199 -3.67 2.53 -15.51
N GLY A 200 -4.26 2.68 -16.70
CA GLY A 200 -3.52 2.97 -17.91
C GLY A 200 -2.81 4.34 -17.80
N ASP A 201 -1.89 4.59 -18.73
CA ASP A 201 -1.01 5.77 -18.74
C ASP A 201 -1.70 7.06 -18.26
N MET A 202 -1.13 7.69 -17.21
CA MET A 202 -1.58 9.03 -16.79
C MET A 202 -1.20 10.05 -17.86
N CYS A 203 -2.16 10.25 -18.75
CA CYS A 203 -2.38 11.35 -19.69
C CYS A 203 -3.79 11.17 -20.29
N GLN A 204 -4.78 10.74 -19.48
CA GLN A 204 -6.16 10.76 -19.96
C GLN A 204 -6.57 12.21 -20.14
N VAL A 205 -6.68 12.63 -21.39
CA VAL A 205 -7.12 13.96 -21.74
C VAL A 205 -8.60 14.05 -21.37
N LEU A 206 -8.95 14.95 -20.44
CA LEU A 206 -10.35 15.29 -20.25
C LEU A 206 -10.96 15.65 -21.60
N PRO A 207 -12.17 15.16 -21.90
CA PRO A 207 -12.83 15.52 -23.15
C PRO A 207 -12.89 17.04 -23.28
N ASN A 208 -12.77 17.53 -24.52
CA ASN A 208 -12.79 18.95 -24.82
C ASN A 208 -14.24 19.51 -24.73
N LEU A 209 -14.82 19.41 -23.55
CA LEU A 209 -16.13 19.94 -23.18
C LEU A 209 -15.96 21.22 -22.35
N PRO A 210 -16.93 22.14 -22.30
CA PRO A 210 -16.88 23.26 -21.37
C PRO A 210 -16.79 22.81 -19.91
N ASP A 211 -16.03 23.54 -19.09
CA ASP A 211 -15.80 23.24 -17.68
C ASP A 211 -17.11 23.13 -16.89
N GLU A 212 -18.12 23.96 -17.20
CA GLU A 212 -19.45 23.88 -16.59
C GLU A 212 -20.12 22.52 -16.82
N ILE A 213 -19.95 21.93 -18.00
CA ILE A 213 -20.50 20.61 -18.32
C ILE A 213 -19.75 19.53 -17.54
N ILE A 214 -18.43 19.65 -17.43
CA ILE A 214 -17.64 18.68 -16.67
C ILE A 214 -17.95 18.79 -15.17
N CYS A 215 -18.09 19.99 -14.60
CA CYS A 215 -18.52 20.17 -13.21
C CYS A 215 -19.90 19.54 -12.96
N LYS A 216 -20.84 19.65 -13.91
CA LYS A 216 -22.15 18.96 -13.84
C LYS A 216 -22.01 17.44 -13.94
N ILE A 217 -21.12 16.92 -14.79
CA ILE A 217 -20.82 15.47 -14.85
C ILE A 217 -20.24 15.01 -13.51
N ILE A 218 -19.24 15.73 -12.98
CA ILE A 218 -18.68 15.47 -11.65
C ILE A 218 -19.76 15.61 -10.58
N ALA A 219 -20.79 16.44 -10.77
CA ALA A 219 -21.98 16.57 -9.91
C ALA A 219 -22.93 15.39 -9.95
N LEU A 220 -23.07 14.75 -11.10
CA LEU A 220 -23.96 13.61 -11.30
C LEU A 220 -23.31 12.29 -10.88
N LEU A 221 -22.00 12.14 -11.07
CA LEU A 221 -21.23 10.98 -10.58
C LEU A 221 -21.21 10.86 -9.03
N ARG A 222 -21.70 11.90 -8.33
CA ARG A 222 -21.74 12.01 -6.86
C ARG A 222 -22.74 11.07 -6.18
N GLU A 223 -23.73 10.56 -6.91
CA GLU A 223 -24.70 9.61 -6.33
C GLU A 223 -24.15 8.19 -6.21
N GLU A 224 -23.08 7.87 -6.93
CA GLU A 224 -22.54 6.51 -6.91
C GLU A 224 -21.30 6.39 -6.02
N THR A 225 -20.22 7.14 -6.25
CA THR A 225 -19.03 7.05 -5.37
C THR A 225 -18.07 8.25 -5.47
N PHE A 226 -17.48 8.64 -4.32
CA PHE A 226 -16.27 9.47 -4.21
C PHE A 226 -15.10 8.97 -5.10
N TYR A 227 -15.11 7.68 -5.43
CA TYR A 227 -14.12 6.99 -6.25
C TYR A 227 -14.05 7.47 -7.72
N TYR A 228 -14.97 8.30 -8.20
CA TYR A 228 -14.81 8.85 -9.56
C TYR A 228 -14.00 10.14 -9.61
N LEU A 229 -13.80 10.82 -8.47
CA LEU A 229 -12.99 12.06 -8.42
C LEU A 229 -11.50 11.80 -8.71
N GLY A 230 -11.01 10.61 -8.34
CA GLY A 230 -9.63 10.19 -8.61
C GLY A 230 -9.25 10.30 -10.09
N ASP A 231 -10.16 9.91 -11.00
CA ASP A 231 -9.90 9.94 -12.44
C ASP A 231 -9.79 11.37 -12.99
N PHE A 232 -10.63 12.30 -12.51
CA PHE A 232 -10.53 13.70 -12.91
C PHE A 232 -9.22 14.34 -12.43
N LEU A 233 -8.75 14.01 -11.23
CA LEU A 233 -7.47 14.52 -10.72
C LEU A 233 -6.28 13.98 -11.54
N ARG A 234 -6.34 12.72 -11.96
CA ARG A 234 -5.33 12.09 -12.84
C ARG A 234 -5.32 12.68 -14.26
N ALA A 235 -6.41 13.31 -14.68
CA ALA A 235 -6.55 13.94 -15.98
C ALA A 235 -5.84 15.30 -16.10
N GLY A 236 -5.06 15.68 -15.08
CA GLY A 236 -4.12 16.79 -15.13
C GLY A 236 -4.66 18.12 -14.60
N LYS A 237 -4.01 19.24 -14.94
CA LYS A 237 -4.23 20.56 -14.30
C LYS A 237 -5.69 21.00 -14.35
N ARG A 238 -6.32 20.76 -15.50
CA ARG A 238 -7.70 21.10 -15.74
C ARG A 238 -8.64 20.27 -14.86
N GLY A 239 -8.43 18.97 -14.76
CA GLY A 239 -9.25 18.11 -13.92
C GLY A 239 -9.07 18.39 -12.43
N TYR A 240 -7.86 18.71 -11.99
CA TYR A 240 -7.61 19.20 -10.64
C TYR A 240 -8.41 20.45 -10.30
N ALA A 241 -8.40 21.45 -11.19
CA ALA A 241 -9.14 22.70 -11.00
C ALA A 241 -10.66 22.44 -10.92
N LEU A 242 -11.17 21.53 -11.75
CA LEU A 242 -12.60 21.17 -11.78
C LEU A 242 -13.05 20.47 -10.49
N VAL A 243 -12.25 19.52 -9.96
CA VAL A 243 -12.58 18.83 -8.70
C VAL A 243 -12.59 19.80 -7.50
N HIS A 244 -11.78 20.85 -7.56
CA HIS A 244 -11.68 21.88 -6.53
C HIS A 244 -12.60 23.08 -6.74
N GLU A 245 -13.46 23.05 -7.75
CA GLU A 245 -14.40 24.11 -7.98
C GLU A 245 -15.44 24.16 -6.83
N PRO A 246 -15.80 25.34 -6.30
CA PRO A 246 -16.69 25.45 -5.14
C PRO A 246 -18.04 24.72 -5.28
N SER A 247 -18.68 24.76 -6.44
CA SER A 247 -19.91 23.98 -6.69
C SER A 247 -19.66 22.47 -6.68
N VAL A 248 -18.44 22.04 -6.99
CA VAL A 248 -18.02 20.65 -6.85
C VAL A 248 -17.82 20.24 -5.40
N LEU A 249 -17.02 20.98 -4.65
CA LEU A 249 -16.76 20.70 -3.24
C LEU A 249 -18.03 20.76 -2.38
N LYS A 250 -18.92 21.72 -2.66
CA LYS A 250 -20.17 21.94 -1.91
C LYS A 250 -21.13 20.76 -1.96
N MET A 251 -21.16 19.99 -3.05
CA MET A 251 -22.10 18.87 -3.20
C MET A 251 -21.41 17.49 -3.25
N CYS A 252 -20.10 17.42 -3.00
CA CYS A 252 -19.35 16.15 -2.95
C CYS A 252 -19.95 15.20 -1.89
N ASP A 253 -20.28 13.95 -2.27
CA ASP A 253 -20.60 12.93 -1.27
C ASP A 253 -19.32 12.43 -0.61
N ILE A 254 -19.23 12.62 0.69
CA ILE A 254 -18.10 12.21 1.52
C ILE A 254 -18.46 11.04 2.44
N THR A 255 -19.67 10.48 2.33
CA THR A 255 -20.15 9.40 3.20
C THR A 255 -19.19 8.23 3.19
N LEU A 256 -18.72 7.80 2.01
CA LEU A 256 -17.73 6.73 1.88
C LEU A 256 -16.37 7.11 2.50
N MET A 257 -15.93 8.36 2.33
CA MET A 257 -14.70 8.85 2.95
C MET A 257 -14.76 8.76 4.48
N VAL A 258 -15.90 9.12 5.07
CA VAL A 258 -16.11 9.10 6.53
C VAL A 258 -16.34 7.69 7.07
N HIS A 259 -17.10 6.87 6.36
CA HIS A 259 -17.50 5.53 6.80
C HIS A 259 -16.37 4.50 6.68
N TYR A 260 -15.55 4.58 5.64
CA TYR A 260 -14.44 3.63 5.45
C TYR A 260 -13.21 4.00 6.28
N VAL A 261 -13.05 5.28 6.69
CA VAL A 261 -11.76 5.76 7.17
C VAL A 261 -11.84 6.90 8.20
N THR A 262 -12.59 6.68 9.28
CA THR A 262 -12.81 7.68 10.35
C THR A 262 -11.50 8.10 11.05
N SER A 263 -10.51 7.20 11.18
CA SER A 263 -9.15 7.51 11.67
C SER A 263 -8.33 8.37 10.70
N GLN A 264 -8.72 8.39 9.43
CA GLN A 264 -8.04 9.13 8.36
C GLN A 264 -8.68 10.49 8.06
N ILE A 265 -9.50 11.03 8.98
CA ILE A 265 -9.94 12.44 9.03
C ILE A 265 -9.34 13.16 10.26
N CYS A 266 -8.62 12.44 11.15
CA CYS A 266 -7.95 12.99 12.32
C CYS A 266 -6.77 13.91 11.97
N LYS A 267 -6.26 14.67 12.95
CA LYS A 267 -5.10 15.57 12.74
C LYS A 267 -3.94 14.77 12.14
N CYS A 268 -3.41 15.22 11.00
CA CYS A 268 -2.35 14.59 10.19
C CYS A 268 -2.78 13.53 9.16
N SER A 269 -4.08 13.33 8.95
CA SER A 269 -4.56 12.28 8.06
C SER A 269 -4.74 12.68 6.59
N GLN A 270 -4.79 11.65 5.76
CA GLN A 270 -4.78 11.72 4.30
C GLN A 270 -6.02 12.45 3.70
N PHE A 271 -7.21 12.39 4.31
CA PHE A 271 -8.40 13.04 3.74
C PHE A 271 -8.73 14.40 4.35
N ARG A 272 -7.98 14.85 5.37
CA ARG A 272 -8.37 16.03 6.16
C ARG A 272 -8.36 17.32 5.33
N GLU A 273 -7.41 17.51 4.42
CA GLU A 273 -7.35 18.74 3.64
C GLU A 273 -8.51 18.88 2.66
N PHE A 274 -8.79 17.83 1.88
CA PHE A 274 -9.95 17.79 0.99
C PHE A 274 -11.26 17.92 1.78
N PHE A 275 -11.36 17.26 2.94
CA PHE A 275 -12.48 17.41 3.85
C PHE A 275 -12.66 18.87 4.30
N LEU A 276 -11.59 19.56 4.71
CA LEU A 276 -11.65 20.99 5.06
C LEU A 276 -12.02 21.88 3.88
N LYS A 277 -11.56 21.57 2.65
CA LYS A 277 -11.99 22.26 1.43
C LYS A 277 -13.50 22.11 1.20
N CYS A 278 -14.06 20.92 1.48
CA CYS A 278 -15.51 20.70 1.44
C CYS A 278 -16.27 21.47 2.54
N VAL A 279 -15.74 21.52 3.77
CA VAL A 279 -16.29 22.35 4.86
C VAL A 279 -16.34 23.82 4.43
N ASN A 280 -15.22 24.35 3.93
CA ASN A 280 -15.11 25.74 3.51
C ASN A 280 -16.01 26.09 2.31
N ALA A 281 -16.29 25.11 1.44
CA ALA A 281 -17.23 25.26 0.33
C ALA A 281 -18.72 25.23 0.77
N GLY A 282 -18.99 24.96 2.06
CA GLY A 282 -20.34 24.90 2.60
C GLY A 282 -21.04 23.56 2.38
N ASN A 283 -20.29 22.46 2.29
CA ASN A 283 -20.86 21.12 2.20
C ASN A 283 -21.51 20.73 3.53
N THR A 284 -22.84 20.58 3.55
CA THR A 284 -23.62 20.35 4.77
C THR A 284 -23.33 19.01 5.42
N ASN A 285 -23.06 17.97 4.63
CA ASN A 285 -22.72 16.65 5.16
C ASN A 285 -21.36 16.70 5.86
N THR A 286 -20.36 17.31 5.21
CA THR A 286 -19.02 17.53 5.78
C THR A 286 -19.06 18.35 7.05
N ILE A 287 -19.81 19.46 7.07
CA ILE A 287 -19.98 20.30 8.26
C ILE A 287 -20.61 19.50 9.41
N CYS A 288 -21.62 18.68 9.12
CA CYS A 288 -22.26 17.82 10.12
C CYS A 288 -21.26 16.82 10.72
N TYR A 289 -20.46 16.17 9.87
CA TYR A 289 -19.42 15.24 10.32
C TYR A 289 -18.29 15.92 11.12
N ASP A 290 -17.85 17.12 10.73
CA ASP A 290 -16.83 17.87 11.49
C ASP A 290 -17.33 18.24 12.88
N GLY A 291 -18.60 18.65 12.98
CA GLY A 291 -19.25 18.93 14.26
C GLY A 291 -19.40 17.68 15.14
N LEU A 292 -19.74 16.53 14.55
CA LEU A 292 -19.79 15.24 15.27
C LEU A 292 -18.39 14.84 15.76
N HIS A 293 -17.36 14.94 14.93
CA HIS A 293 -15.98 14.66 15.34
C HIS A 293 -15.54 15.55 16.51
N ALA A 294 -15.79 16.85 16.43
CA ALA A 294 -15.44 17.80 17.49
C ALA A 294 -16.16 17.49 18.83
N ALA A 295 -17.40 16.99 18.77
CA ALA A 295 -18.18 16.64 19.95
C ALA A 295 -17.73 15.32 20.62
N ILE A 296 -17.21 14.37 19.84
CA ILE A 296 -16.85 13.02 20.34
C ILE A 296 -15.38 12.97 20.82
N GLY A 297 -14.55 13.97 20.49
CA GLY A 297 -13.19 14.10 21.01
C GLY A 297 -12.19 13.07 20.44
N ILE A 298 -12.46 12.56 19.24
CA ILE A 298 -11.57 11.67 18.46
C ILE A 298 -10.77 12.50 17.45
#